data_AF-A0A835IRW0-F1
#
_entry.id   AF-A0A835IRW0-F1
#
_cell.length_a   1.000
_cell.length_b   1.000
_cell.length_c   1.000
_cell.angle_alpha   90.00
_cell.angle_beta   90.00
_cell.angle_gamma   90.00
#
_symmetry.space_group_name_H-M   'P 1'
#
loop_
_entity.id
_entity.type
_entity.pdbx_description
1 polymer ?
#
loop_
_entity_poly.entity_id
_entity_poly.type
_entity_poly.pdbx_seq_one_letter_code
_entity_poly.pdbx_strand_id
1 'polypeptide(L)'
;MSKVTCSRLGANTFFAFKKKNGFLPFERQNIPSRSHPLTLDVEEQLCRLKSSGATSSSFSLTCHNLSGLSTLYDSMEHLLQSSLAQQKISSERSNTCINEVVDGSLRLLEICNTARDAFSQTKECVRDLQSSLRRKDEIGLVTEVQLFKYIGSLERR
;
A
#
# COMPACT_ATOMS: atom_id res chain seq x y z
N MET A 1 -19.97 -30.27 35.40
CA MET A 1 -20.56 -29.15 34.62
C MET A 1 -19.44 -28.25 34.15
N SER A 2 -18.84 -28.53 32.99
CA SER A 2 -17.75 -27.70 32.44
C SER A 2 -18.33 -26.60 31.57
N LYS A 3 -18.24 -25.35 32.06
CA LYS A 3 -18.63 -24.15 31.32
C LYS A 3 -17.64 -23.95 30.17
N VAL A 4 -18.07 -24.20 28.94
CA VAL A 4 -17.33 -23.79 27.74
C VAL A 4 -17.63 -22.30 27.54
N THR A 5 -16.77 -21.44 28.07
CA THR A 5 -16.83 -20.00 27.79
C THR A 5 -16.20 -19.74 26.43
N CYS A 6 -17.03 -19.68 25.39
CA CYS A 6 -16.62 -19.13 24.10
C CYS A 6 -16.62 -17.61 24.22
N SER A 7 -15.43 -17.02 24.36
CA SER A 7 -15.23 -15.57 24.44
C SER A 7 -15.82 -14.90 23.21
N ARG A 8 -16.79 -14.00 23.43
CA ARG A 8 -17.50 -13.24 22.41
C ARG A 8 -16.57 -12.16 21.85
N LEU A 9 -15.77 -12.49 20.82
CA LEU A 9 -14.99 -11.48 20.11
C LEU A 9 -15.93 -10.66 19.21
N GLY A 10 -16.01 -9.37 19.53
CA GLY A 10 -17.09 -8.48 19.13
C GLY A 10 -17.22 -8.23 17.64
N ALA A 11 -18.47 -8.22 17.18
CA ALA A 11 -18.92 -7.79 15.85
C ALA A 11 -18.63 -6.30 15.53
N ASN A 12 -17.93 -5.57 16.41
CA ASN A 12 -17.76 -4.14 16.35
C ASN A 12 -16.63 -3.68 15.41
N THR A 13 -15.72 -4.58 15.00
CA THR A 13 -14.60 -4.23 14.11
C THR A 13 -14.98 -4.26 12.62
N PHE A 14 -15.96 -5.07 12.24
CA PHE A 14 -16.36 -5.24 10.84
C PHE A 14 -17.06 -3.99 10.25
N PHE A 15 -17.90 -3.31 11.05
CA PHE A 15 -18.64 -2.12 10.59
C PHE A 15 -17.77 -0.85 10.49
N ALA A 16 -16.65 -0.78 11.21
CA ALA A 16 -15.77 0.39 11.19
C ALA A 16 -14.99 0.54 9.86
N PHE A 17 -14.80 -0.54 9.11
CA PHE A 17 -13.95 -0.56 7.91
C PHE A 17 -14.61 0.09 6.68
N LYS A 18 -15.94 0.00 6.55
CA LYS A 18 -16.66 0.51 5.36
C LYS A 18 -16.67 2.04 5.27
N LYS A 19 -16.44 2.76 6.38
CA LYS A 19 -16.62 4.22 6.43
C LYS A 19 -15.37 5.04 6.06
N LYS A 20 -14.17 4.45 5.98
CA LYS A 20 -12.91 5.24 5.97
C LYS A 20 -12.18 5.36 4.63
N ASN A 21 -12.57 4.62 3.58
CA ASN A 21 -11.83 4.63 2.32
C ASN A 21 -12.65 5.31 1.21
N GLY A 22 -12.70 6.64 1.27
CA GLY A 22 -13.09 7.46 0.13
C GLY A 22 -12.05 7.26 -0.98
N PHE A 23 -12.43 6.51 -2.00
CA PHE A 23 -11.61 6.22 -3.18
C PHE A 23 -11.43 7.51 -3.99
N LEU A 24 -10.31 8.21 -3.81
CA LEU A 24 -9.97 9.36 -4.65
C LEU A 24 -9.45 8.89 -6.01
N PRO A 25 -9.79 9.57 -7.12
CA PRO A 25 -9.44 9.13 -8.46
C PRO A 25 -7.92 9.10 -8.68
N PHE A 26 -7.47 8.02 -9.32
CA PHE A 26 -6.12 7.83 -9.82
C PHE A 26 -5.90 8.79 -11.01
N GLU A 27 -5.44 10.02 -10.76
CA GLU A 27 -5.08 10.92 -11.86
C GLU A 27 -3.78 10.45 -12.53
N ARG A 28 -3.92 9.98 -13.78
CA ARG A 28 -2.78 9.76 -14.68
C ARG A 28 -2.08 11.10 -14.92
N GLN A 29 -0.80 11.17 -14.56
CA GLN A 29 0.06 12.30 -14.94
C GLN A 29 0.20 12.36 -16.46
N ASN A 30 -0.30 13.46 -17.02
CA ASN A 30 -0.06 13.86 -18.41
C ASN A 30 1.45 14.03 -18.63
N ILE A 31 1.99 13.37 -19.65
CA ILE A 31 3.33 13.61 -20.17
C ILE A 31 3.28 14.95 -20.92
N PRO A 32 4.01 15.99 -20.53
CA PRO A 32 4.09 17.17 -21.37
C PRO A 32 5.11 16.89 -22.47
N SER A 33 4.62 16.52 -23.66
CA SER A 33 5.40 16.50 -24.92
C SER A 33 5.78 17.90 -25.42
N ARG A 34 5.67 18.92 -24.55
CA ARG A 34 5.96 20.32 -24.86
C ARG A 34 7.32 20.64 -24.27
N SER A 35 8.28 21.00 -25.12
CA SER A 35 9.60 21.47 -24.71
C SER A 35 9.44 22.50 -23.58
N HIS A 36 10.16 22.29 -22.47
CA HIS A 36 10.07 23.11 -21.27
C HIS A 36 10.38 24.58 -21.64
N PRO A 37 9.72 25.62 -21.08
CA PRO A 37 9.94 27.01 -21.50
C PRO A 37 11.42 27.42 -21.45
N LEU A 38 12.18 26.86 -20.49
CA LEU A 38 13.63 27.05 -20.39
C LEU A 38 14.42 26.41 -21.54
N THR A 39 14.00 25.27 -22.09
CA THR A 39 14.68 24.66 -23.25
C THR A 39 14.49 25.48 -24.53
N LEU A 40 13.37 26.18 -24.67
CA LEU A 40 13.10 27.08 -25.79
C LEU A 40 13.99 28.34 -25.75
N ASP A 41 14.18 28.91 -24.56
CA ASP A 41 15.03 30.11 -24.38
C ASP A 41 16.49 29.82 -24.72
N VAL A 42 17.04 28.68 -24.26
CA VAL A 42 18.40 28.24 -24.60
C VAL A 42 18.56 28.03 -26.12
N GLU A 43 17.55 27.44 -26.77
CA GLU A 43 17.56 27.20 -28.23
C GLU A 43 17.53 28.52 -29.04
N GLU A 44 16.76 29.51 -28.59
CA GLU A 44 16.70 30.83 -29.20
C GLU A 44 18.03 31.60 -29.08
N GLN A 45 18.66 31.59 -27.90
CA GLN A 45 19.98 32.22 -27.71
C GLN A 45 21.07 31.57 -28.58
N LEU A 46 21.03 30.24 -28.73
CA LEU A 46 21.96 29.50 -29.58
C LEU A 46 21.78 29.86 -31.07
N CYS A 47 20.53 29.99 -31.54
CA CYS A 47 20.22 30.43 -32.89
C CYS A 47 20.71 31.86 -33.16
N ARG A 48 20.50 32.79 -32.21
CA ARG A 48 20.97 34.18 -32.32
C ARG A 48 22.50 34.29 -32.42
N LEU A 49 23.22 33.50 -31.62
CA LEU A 49 24.69 33.43 -31.66
C LEU A 49 25.20 32.84 -32.97
N LYS A 50 24.54 31.79 -33.49
CA LYS A 50 24.88 31.14 -34.77
C LYS A 50 24.80 32.11 -35.95
N SER A 51 23.77 32.97 -35.99
CA SER A 51 23.57 33.93 -37.09
C SER A 51 24.56 35.10 -37.08
N SER A 52 25.13 35.45 -35.93
CA SER A 52 26.08 36.56 -35.75
C SER A 52 27.50 36.26 -36.30
N GLY A 53 27.86 34.98 -36.44
CA GLY A 53 29.18 34.57 -36.95
C GLY A 53 29.39 34.71 -38.46
N ALA A 54 28.34 35.06 -39.23
CA ALA A 54 28.38 35.11 -40.69
C ALA A 54 28.71 36.49 -41.27
N THR A 55 28.89 37.53 -40.45
CA THR A 55 29.11 38.91 -40.91
C THR A 55 30.42 39.48 -40.36
N SER A 56 31.16 40.15 -41.25
CA SER A 56 32.54 40.62 -41.11
C SER A 56 32.88 41.36 -39.80
N SER A 57 34.15 41.21 -39.42
CA SER A 57 34.81 41.63 -38.17
C SER A 57 34.54 43.10 -37.77
N SER A 58 33.85 43.28 -36.63
CA SER A 58 33.70 44.55 -35.91
C SER A 58 33.74 44.28 -34.40
N PHE A 59 34.42 45.13 -33.64
CA PHE A 59 34.59 45.00 -32.18
C PHE A 59 33.24 44.92 -31.44
N SER A 60 32.21 45.60 -31.95
CA SER A 60 30.84 45.57 -31.42
C SER A 60 30.17 44.20 -31.55
N LEU A 61 30.45 43.45 -32.62
CA LEU A 61 29.92 42.09 -32.83
C LEU A 61 30.59 41.10 -31.88
N THR A 62 31.89 41.27 -31.63
CA THR A 62 32.65 40.46 -30.66
C THR A 62 32.13 40.65 -29.24
N CYS A 63 31.89 41.90 -28.81
CA CYS A 63 31.28 42.19 -27.51
C CYS A 63 29.86 41.63 -27.38
N HIS A 64 29.03 41.77 -28.42
CA HIS A 64 27.69 41.17 -28.48
C HIS A 64 27.75 39.64 -28.33
N ASN A 65 28.65 38.97 -29.04
CA ASN A 65 28.79 37.51 -28.99
C ASN A 65 29.23 37.01 -27.61
N LEU A 66 30.16 37.73 -26.96
CA LEU A 66 30.58 37.41 -25.58
C LEU A 66 29.43 37.61 -24.58
N SER A 67 28.64 38.67 -24.73
CA SER A 67 27.47 38.90 -23.88
C SER A 67 26.39 37.82 -24.07
N GLY A 68 26.13 37.39 -25.31
CA GLY A 68 25.18 36.33 -25.62
C GLY A 68 25.63 34.96 -25.09
N LEU A 69 26.95 34.70 -25.08
CA LEU A 69 27.50 33.49 -24.48
C LEU A 69 27.32 33.46 -22.96
N SER A 70 27.50 34.60 -22.28
CA SER A 70 27.24 34.74 -20.85
C SER A 70 25.77 34.46 -20.53
N THR A 71 24.84 35.06 -21.28
CA THR A 71 23.39 34.83 -21.05
C THR A 71 22.98 33.39 -21.33
N LEU A 72 23.63 32.73 -22.32
CA LEU A 72 23.40 31.32 -22.59
C LEU A 72 23.89 30.45 -21.42
N TYR A 73 25.06 30.76 -20.86
CA TYR A 73 25.59 30.05 -19.70
C TYR A 73 24.64 30.16 -18.48
N ASP A 74 24.16 31.37 -18.18
CA ASP A 74 23.22 31.61 -17.09
C ASP A 74 21.89 30.85 -17.30
N SER A 75 21.37 30.85 -18.54
CA SER A 75 20.14 30.10 -18.88
C SER A 75 20.31 28.58 -18.74
N MET A 76 21.47 28.04 -19.10
CA MET A 76 21.80 26.63 -18.93
C MET A 76 21.92 26.25 -17.45
N GLU A 77 22.53 27.12 -16.63
CA GLU A 77 22.63 26.91 -15.19
C GLU A 77 21.23 26.86 -14.54
N HIS A 78 20.35 27.79 -14.88
CA HIS A 78 18.96 27.77 -14.40
C HIS A 78 18.19 26.51 -14.83
N LEU A 79 18.45 26.01 -16.04
CA LEU A 79 17.84 24.78 -16.55
C LEU A 79 18.31 23.55 -15.77
N LEU A 80 19.62 23.45 -15.51
CA LEU A 80 20.20 22.36 -14.72
C LEU A 80 19.67 22.37 -13.28
N GLN A 81 19.61 23.55 -12.66
CA GLN A 81 19.06 23.71 -11.31
C GLN A 81 17.58 23.34 -11.24
N SER A 82 16.78 23.76 -12.22
CA SER A 82 15.35 23.42 -12.32
C SER A 82 15.12 21.92 -12.49
N SER A 83 15.88 21.29 -13.39
CA SER A 83 15.80 19.84 -13.64
C SER A 83 16.15 19.02 -12.39
N LEU A 84 17.21 19.42 -11.68
CA LEU A 84 17.65 18.75 -10.46
C LEU A 84 16.62 18.90 -9.32
N ALA A 85 16.04 20.10 -9.16
CA ALA A 85 14.96 20.33 -8.22
C ALA A 85 13.73 19.47 -8.57
N GLN A 86 13.35 19.39 -9.84
CA GLN A 86 12.21 18.59 -10.30
C GLN A 86 12.46 17.09 -10.14
N GLN A 87 13.69 16.61 -10.37
CA GLN A 87 14.09 15.22 -10.13
C GLN A 87 14.03 14.86 -8.64
N LYS A 88 14.46 15.78 -7.77
CA LYS A 88 14.38 15.58 -6.32
C LYS A 88 12.93 15.46 -5.86
N ILE A 89 12.06 16.36 -6.33
CA ILE A 89 10.62 16.35 -6.01
C ILE A 89 9.94 15.08 -6.55
N SER A 90 10.26 14.64 -7.78
CA SER A 90 9.66 13.44 -8.37
C SER A 90 10.12 12.16 -7.68
N SER A 91 11.41 12.09 -7.33
CA SER A 91 11.97 10.99 -6.54
C SER A 91 11.30 10.91 -5.17
N GLU A 92 11.24 12.03 -4.44
CA GLU A 92 10.58 12.11 -3.14
C GLU A 92 9.11 11.69 -3.23
N ARG A 93 8.36 12.20 -4.21
CA ARG A 93 6.95 11.84 -4.44
C ARG A 93 6.75 10.37 -4.80
N SER A 94 7.68 9.76 -5.54
CA SER A 94 7.62 8.34 -5.87
C SER A 94 7.84 7.48 -4.61
N ASN A 95 8.81 7.86 -3.77
CA ASN A 95 9.09 7.18 -2.51
C ASN A 95 7.92 7.30 -1.52
N THR A 96 7.27 8.46 -1.42
CA THR A 96 6.08 8.62 -0.56
C THR A 96 4.92 7.76 -1.04
N CYS A 97 4.64 7.72 -2.35
CA CYS A 97 3.60 6.86 -2.93
C CYS A 97 3.87 5.37 -2.66
N ILE A 98 5.11 4.92 -2.86
CA ILE A 98 5.50 3.53 -2.57
C ILE A 98 5.32 3.22 -1.08
N ASN A 99 5.76 4.12 -0.19
CA ASN A 99 5.60 3.94 1.26
C ASN A 99 4.13 3.84 1.68
N GLU A 100 3.24 4.65 1.11
CA GLU A 100 1.80 4.58 1.37
C GLU A 100 1.19 3.25 0.91
N VAL A 101 1.56 2.77 -0.27
CA VAL A 101 1.11 1.48 -0.79
C VAL A 101 1.62 0.32 0.08
N VAL A 102 2.86 0.39 0.52
CA VAL A 102 3.46 -0.61 1.42
C VAL A 102 2.77 -0.61 2.78
N ASP A 103 2.54 0.56 3.39
CA ASP A 103 1.80 0.67 4.66
C ASP A 103 0.38 0.11 4.54
N GLY A 104 -0.33 0.45 3.46
CA GLY A 104 -1.66 -0.10 3.19
C GLY A 104 -1.65 -1.63 3.03
N SER A 105 -0.66 -2.17 2.33
CA SER A 105 -0.49 -3.61 2.11
C SER A 105 -0.18 -4.35 3.41
N LEU A 106 0.66 -3.77 4.27
CA LEU A 106 1.00 -4.33 5.58
C LEU A 106 -0.24 -4.43 6.47
N ARG A 107 -1.05 -3.37 6.54
CA ARG A 107 -2.30 -3.38 7.32
C ARG A 107 -3.29 -4.43 6.82
N LEU A 108 -3.40 -4.61 5.50
CA LEU A 108 -4.24 -5.67 4.93
C LEU A 108 -3.73 -7.06 5.32
N LEU A 109 -2.42 -7.26 5.32
CA LEU A 109 -1.81 -8.52 5.74
C LEU A 109 -2.08 -8.81 7.23
N GLU A 110 -2.00 -7.81 8.11
CA GLU A 110 -2.33 -7.93 9.52
C GLU A 110 -3.80 -8.34 9.74
N ILE A 111 -4.72 -7.75 8.98
CA ILE A 111 -6.15 -8.10 9.03
C ILE A 111 -6.35 -9.54 8.56
N CYS A 112 -5.75 -9.92 7.42
CA CYS A 112 -5.81 -11.29 6.90
C CYS A 112 -5.25 -12.30 7.89
N ASN A 113 -4.14 -11.97 8.57
CA ASN A 113 -3.56 -12.81 9.60
C ASN A 113 -4.52 -12.98 10.79
N THR A 114 -5.09 -11.88 11.29
CA THR A 114 -6.07 -11.91 12.38
C THR A 114 -7.30 -12.75 12.02
N ALA A 115 -7.80 -12.63 10.78
CA ALA A 115 -8.93 -13.43 10.29
C ALA A 115 -8.59 -14.92 10.23
N ARG A 116 -7.38 -15.27 9.77
CA ARG A 116 -6.88 -16.65 9.75
C ARG A 116 -6.78 -17.24 11.16
N ASP A 117 -6.32 -16.45 12.13
CA ASP A 117 -6.21 -16.89 13.52
C ASP A 117 -7.59 -17.15 14.13
N ALA A 118 -8.55 -16.24 13.91
CA ALA A 118 -9.94 -16.42 14.35
C ALA A 118 -10.61 -17.64 13.71
N PHE A 119 -10.37 -17.87 12.41
CA PHE A 119 -10.85 -19.07 11.72
C PHE A 119 -10.24 -20.35 12.31
N SER A 120 -8.94 -20.32 12.62
CA SER A 120 -8.24 -21.46 13.22
C SER A 120 -8.78 -21.80 14.61
N GLN A 121 -9.03 -20.79 15.45
CA GLN A 121 -9.70 -20.95 16.75
C GLN A 121 -11.11 -21.53 16.61
N THR A 122 -11.88 -21.05 15.61
CA THR A 122 -13.23 -21.58 15.36
C THR A 122 -13.16 -23.06 14.99
N LYS A 123 -12.21 -23.44 14.11
CA LYS A 123 -12.00 -24.85 13.72
C LYS A 123 -11.62 -25.72 14.92
N GLU A 124 -10.83 -25.19 15.87
CA GLU A 124 -10.50 -25.89 17.11
C GLU A 124 -11.72 -26.07 18.01
N CYS A 125 -12.48 -24.99 18.25
CA CYS A 125 -13.71 -25.04 19.03
C CYS A 125 -14.70 -26.09 18.49
N VAL A 126 -14.90 -26.16 17.17
CA VAL A 126 -15.77 -27.17 16.55
C VAL A 126 -15.26 -28.60 16.82
N ARG A 127 -13.95 -28.85 16.72
CA ARG A 127 -13.38 -30.17 17.02
C ARG A 127 -13.55 -30.55 18.49
N ASP A 128 -13.37 -29.60 19.39
CA ASP A 128 -13.53 -29.82 20.83
C ASP A 128 -14.98 -30.14 21.20
N LEU A 129 -15.93 -29.40 20.61
CA LEU A 129 -17.36 -29.66 20.77
C LEU A 129 -17.73 -31.05 20.26
N GLN A 130 -17.28 -31.41 19.06
CA GLN A 130 -17.51 -32.74 18.49
C GLN A 130 -16.93 -33.85 19.39
N SER A 131 -15.72 -33.66 19.88
CA SER A 131 -15.05 -34.60 20.80
C SER A 131 -15.82 -34.72 22.12
N SER A 132 -16.33 -33.61 22.65
CA SER A 132 -17.13 -33.61 23.86
C SER A 132 -18.48 -34.32 23.68
N LEU A 133 -19.13 -34.15 22.52
CA LEU A 133 -20.38 -34.83 22.21
C LEU A 133 -20.17 -36.35 22.16
N ARG A 134 -19.15 -36.80 21.43
CA ARG A 134 -18.81 -38.23 21.35
C ARG A 134 -18.52 -38.85 22.72
N ARG A 135 -17.75 -38.17 23.57
CA ARG A 135 -17.50 -38.65 24.95
C ARG A 135 -18.79 -38.73 25.77
N LYS A 136 -19.72 -37.78 25.59
CA LYS A 136 -21.00 -37.80 26.32
C LYS A 136 -21.85 -39.00 25.93
N ASP A 137 -21.90 -39.32 24.64
CA ASP A 137 -22.66 -40.45 24.13
C ASP A 137 -22.07 -41.79 24.63
N GLU A 138 -20.74 -41.92 24.62
CA GLU A 138 -20.04 -43.09 25.17
C GLU A 138 -20.32 -43.29 26.67
N ILE A 139 -20.29 -42.21 27.47
CA ILE A 139 -20.59 -42.27 28.91
C ILE A 139 -22.07 -42.65 29.14
N GLY A 140 -22.99 -42.06 28.37
CA GLY A 140 -24.44 -42.32 28.47
C GLY A 140 -24.79 -43.79 28.24
N LEU A 141 -24.24 -44.38 27.18
CA LEU A 141 -24.43 -45.79 26.86
C LEU A 141 -23.88 -46.71 27.95
N VAL A 142 -22.69 -46.41 28.48
CA VAL A 142 -22.10 -47.19 29.58
C VAL A 142 -22.97 -47.13 30.83
N THR A 143 -23.50 -45.96 31.18
CA THR A 143 -24.40 -45.81 32.34
C THR A 143 -25.72 -46.55 32.15
N GLU A 144 -26.32 -46.52 30.96
CA GLU A 144 -27.56 -47.27 30.68
C GLU A 144 -27.34 -48.78 30.77
N VAL A 145 -26.27 -49.30 30.17
CA VAL A 145 -25.93 -50.74 30.24
C VAL A 145 -25.70 -51.20 31.68
N GLN A 146 -25.02 -50.38 32.49
CA GLN A 146 -24.82 -50.68 33.91
C GLN A 146 -26.14 -50.65 34.69
N LEU A 147 -27.03 -49.70 34.39
CA LEU A 147 -28.34 -49.60 35.03
C LEU A 147 -29.23 -50.81 34.71
N PHE A 148 -29.30 -51.24 33.43
CA PHE A 148 -30.05 -52.43 33.04
C PHE A 148 -29.53 -53.69 33.72
N LYS A 149 -28.20 -53.86 33.78
CA LYS A 149 -27.57 -54.98 34.50
C LYS A 149 -27.91 -54.97 35.99
N TYR A 150 -27.92 -53.78 36.61
CA TYR A 150 -28.29 -53.61 38.01
C TYR A 150 -29.77 -53.95 38.25
N ILE A 151 -30.68 -53.43 37.44
CA ILE A 151 -32.13 -53.72 37.55
C ILE A 151 -32.40 -55.22 37.38
N GLY A 152 -31.83 -55.87 36.37
CA GLY A 152 -31.98 -57.32 36.16
C GLY A 152 -31.33 -58.20 37.24
N SER A 153 -30.52 -57.61 38.13
CA SER A 153 -30.00 -58.28 39.33
C SER A 153 -30.92 -58.13 40.55
N LEU A 154 -31.74 -57.08 40.59
CA LEU A 154 -32.76 -56.87 41.62
C LEU A 154 -34.00 -57.73 41.38
N GLU A 155 -34.38 -57.93 40.12
CA GLU A 155 -35.57 -58.71 39.73
C GLU A 155 -35.39 -60.24 39.88
N ARG A 156 -34.16 -60.69 40.17
CA ARG A 156 -33.83 -62.11 40.47
C ARG A 156 -33.72 -62.43 41.96
N ARG A 157 -34.04 -61.48 42.85
CA ARG A 157 -34.22 -61.72 44.29
C ARG A 157 -35.70 -61.71 44.64
#